data_AF-D7KMN3-F1
#
_entry.id   AF-D7KMN3-F1
#
_cell.length_a   1.000
_cell.length_b   1.000
_cell.length_c   1.000
_cell.angle_alpha   90.00
_cell.angle_beta   90.00
_cell.angle_gamma   90.00
#
_symmetry.space_group_name_H-M   'P 1'
#
loop_
_entity.id
_entity.type
_entity.pdbx_description
1 polymer ?
#
loop_
_entity_poly.entity_id
_entity_poly.type
_entity_poly.pdbx_seq_one_letter_code
_entity_poly.pdbx_strand_id
1 'polypeptide(L)'
;MAQAMRQSSLQGELEVDVEIKASAKKFHQMLSRRPQDIAKATPDIQGCALHEGEFGKVGNGQPKVGKERIEAVDHEKNLIALRVVDGDTYESVYKSFLRPIDYKQ
;
A
#
# COMPACT_ATOMS: atom_id res chain seq x y z
N MET A 1 -25.29 -37.29 9.37
CA MET A 1 -24.12 -36.43 9.67
C MET A 1 -23.91 -35.52 8.48
N ALA A 2 -24.24 -34.24 8.59
CA ALA A 2 -24.02 -33.27 7.53
C ALA A 2 -22.64 -32.63 7.74
N GLN A 3 -21.67 -33.07 6.95
CA GLN A 3 -20.35 -32.46 6.92
C GLN A 3 -20.50 -31.16 6.12
N ALA A 4 -20.52 -30.03 6.82
CA ALA A 4 -20.46 -28.73 6.16
C ALA A 4 -19.12 -28.64 5.41
N MET A 5 -19.17 -28.66 4.08
CA MET A 5 -18.04 -28.26 3.25
C MET A 5 -17.69 -26.82 3.65
N ARG A 6 -16.54 -26.63 4.30
CA ARG A 6 -15.96 -25.29 4.43
C ARG A 6 -15.67 -24.80 3.02
N GLN A 7 -16.39 -23.79 2.55
CA GLN A 7 -15.96 -23.02 1.38
C GLN A 7 -14.59 -22.43 1.72
N SER A 8 -13.53 -22.94 1.12
CA SER A 8 -12.22 -22.28 1.15
C SER A 8 -12.29 -21.10 0.19
N SER A 9 -12.53 -19.89 0.68
CA SER A 9 -12.27 -18.70 -0.12
C SER A 9 -10.76 -18.46 -0.15
N LEU A 10 -10.16 -18.41 -1.34
CA LEU A 10 -8.79 -17.92 -1.53
C LEU A 10 -8.73 -16.38 -1.55
N GLN A 11 -9.74 -15.75 -0.93
CA GLN A 11 -9.92 -14.31 -0.82
C GLN A 11 -10.06 -13.99 0.65
N GLY A 12 -9.41 -12.91 1.07
CA GLY A 12 -9.45 -12.39 2.43
C GLY A 12 -9.12 -10.90 2.42
N GLU A 13 -9.65 -10.20 3.42
CA GLU A 13 -9.39 -8.79 3.68
C GLU A 13 -8.85 -8.66 5.10
N LEU A 14 -7.85 -7.80 5.28
CA LEU A 14 -7.28 -7.48 6.57
C LEU A 14 -7.26 -5.96 6.72
N GLU A 15 -7.89 -5.47 7.77
CA GLU A 15 -7.99 -4.05 8.10
C GLU A 15 -7.30 -3.80 9.44
N VAL A 16 -6.53 -2.71 9.52
CA VAL A 16 -5.84 -2.30 10.75
C VAL A 16 -5.97 -0.79 10.87
N ASP A 17 -6.58 -0.34 11.96
CA ASP A 17 -6.64 1.06 12.34
C ASP A 17 -5.50 1.41 13.30
N VAL A 18 -4.78 2.51 13.01
CA VAL A 18 -3.71 3.04 13.87
C VAL A 18 -3.96 4.52 14.11
N GLU A 19 -4.07 4.91 15.38
CA GLU A 19 -4.19 6.32 15.75
C GLU A 19 -2.86 7.05 15.55
N ILE A 20 -2.89 8.16 14.79
CA ILE A 20 -1.73 9.00 14.55
C ILE A 20 -1.91 10.37 15.22
N LYS A 21 -0.86 10.85 15.89
CA LYS A 21 -0.82 12.21 16.45
C LYS A 21 -0.55 13.29 15.40
N ALA A 22 -0.03 12.88 14.24
CA ALA A 22 0.21 13.78 13.12
C ALA A 22 -1.09 14.02 12.33
N SER A 23 -1.28 15.24 11.81
CA SER A 23 -2.43 15.53 10.95
C SER A 23 -2.46 14.61 9.72
N ALA A 24 -3.64 14.14 9.32
CA ALA A 24 -3.83 13.30 8.13
C ALA A 24 -3.16 13.89 6.88
N LYS A 25 -3.23 15.21 6.68
CA LYS A 25 -2.59 15.90 5.55
C LYS A 25 -1.07 15.68 5.50
N LYS A 26 -0.38 15.77 6.64
CA LYS A 26 1.08 15.54 6.72
C LYS A 26 1.42 14.09 6.38
N PHE A 27 0.63 13.15 6.90
CA PHE A 27 0.82 11.72 6.65
C PHE A 27 0.56 11.37 5.18
N HIS A 28 -0.56 11.85 4.60
CA HIS A 28 -0.89 11.68 3.19
C HIS A 28 0.18 12.27 2.26
N GLN A 29 0.70 13.45 2.56
CA GLN A 29 1.78 14.05 1.76
C GLN A 29 3.09 13.26 1.83
N MET A 30 3.41 12.67 2.98
CA MET A 30 4.58 11.80 3.13
C MET A 30 4.43 10.57 2.24
N LEU A 31 3.27 9.91 2.25
CA LEU A 31 3.03 8.70 1.46
C LEU A 31 2.88 8.94 -0.04
N SER A 32 2.10 9.95 -0.42
CA SER A 32 1.81 10.21 -1.83
C SER A 32 2.95 10.96 -2.53
N ARG A 33 3.53 12.00 -1.92
CA ARG A 33 4.43 12.94 -2.63
C ARG A 33 5.90 12.82 -2.26
N ARG A 34 6.20 12.24 -1.09
CA ARG A 34 7.57 12.15 -0.57
C ARG A 34 7.88 10.77 0.01
N PRO A 35 7.65 9.67 -0.73
CA PRO A 35 7.79 8.33 -0.17
C PRO A 35 9.24 7.99 0.24
N GLN A 36 10.24 8.71 -0.26
CA GLN A 36 11.62 8.66 0.24
C GLN A 36 11.76 9.05 1.72
N ASP A 37 10.87 9.91 2.23
CA ASP A 37 10.88 10.30 3.65
C ASP A 37 10.38 9.15 4.55
N ILE A 38 9.63 8.18 4.00
CA ILE A 38 9.22 6.96 4.72
C ILE A 38 10.43 6.10 5.05
N ALA A 39 11.33 5.89 4.08
CA ALA A 39 12.56 5.13 4.29
C ALA A 39 13.49 5.79 5.33
N LYS A 40 13.44 7.13 5.46
CA LYS A 40 14.17 7.83 6.52
C LYS A 40 13.51 7.68 7.89
N ALA A 41 12.18 7.59 7.93
CA ALA A 41 11.40 7.50 9.15
C ALA A 41 11.28 6.06 9.68
N THR A 42 11.48 5.05 8.84
CA THR A 42 11.25 3.64 9.17
C THR A 42 12.49 2.80 8.86
N PRO A 43 13.22 2.30 9.87
CA PRO A 43 14.48 1.59 9.67
C PRO A 43 14.34 0.27 8.90
N ASP A 44 13.16 -0.35 8.92
CA ASP A 44 12.86 -1.59 8.19
C ASP A 44 12.63 -1.34 6.67
N ILE A 45 12.50 -0.08 6.26
CA ILE A 45 12.32 0.30 4.85
C ILE A 45 13.64 0.85 4.32
N GLN A 46 14.28 0.08 3.44
CA GLN A 46 15.62 0.39 2.93
C GLN A 46 15.67 1.59 1.97
N GLY A 47 14.56 1.92 1.31
CA GLY A 47 14.51 3.00 0.32
C GLY A 47 13.18 3.04 -0.41
N CYS A 48 12.93 4.11 -1.15
CA CYS A 48 11.84 4.21 -2.13
C CYS A 48 12.32 5.01 -3.33
N ALA A 49 12.24 4.43 -4.52
CA ALA A 49 12.66 5.06 -5.77
C ALA A 49 11.49 5.07 -6.77
N LEU A 50 11.37 6.16 -7.52
CA LEU A 50 10.44 6.27 -8.63
C LEU A 50 10.95 5.44 -9.81
N HIS A 51 10.11 4.59 -10.38
CA HIS A 51 10.45 3.85 -11.59
C HIS A 51 9.95 4.57 -12.83
N GLU A 52 8.65 4.89 -12.85
CA GLU A 52 7.98 5.62 -13.94
C GLU A 52 6.85 6.51 -13.38
N GLY A 53 6.64 7.67 -13.99
CA GLY A 53 5.59 8.62 -13.59
C GLY A 53 6.10 9.73 -12.69
N GLU A 54 5.25 10.22 -11.78
CA GLU A 54 5.58 11.25 -10.78
C GLU A 54 5.00 10.86 -9.43
N PHE A 55 5.72 11.13 -8.34
CA PHE A 55 5.19 10.90 -7.00
C PHE A 55 3.88 11.67 -6.78
N GLY A 56 2.87 10.95 -6.29
CA GLY A 56 1.55 11.51 -5.98
C GLY A 56 0.61 11.53 -7.18
N LYS A 57 1.03 10.94 -8.30
CA LYS A 57 0.19 10.61 -9.46
C LYS A 57 0.22 9.10 -9.69
N VAL A 58 -0.73 8.62 -10.49
CA VAL A 58 -0.78 7.21 -10.94
C VAL A 58 0.53 6.88 -11.67
N GLY A 59 1.24 5.84 -11.23
CA GLY A 59 2.59 5.50 -11.71
C GLY A 59 3.21 4.32 -10.97
N ASN A 60 4.44 3.94 -11.36
CA ASN A 60 5.16 2.76 -10.85
C ASN A 60 6.32 3.19 -9.91
N GLY A 61 6.38 2.59 -8.72
CA GLY A 61 7.47 2.77 -7.76
C GLY A 61 8.20 1.45 -7.46
N GLN A 62 9.48 1.53 -7.08
CA GLN A 62 10.29 0.39 -6.65
C GLN A 62 10.97 0.65 -5.31
N PRO A 63 10.96 -0.35 -4.42
CA PRO A 63 12.22 -0.84 -3.87
C PRO A 63 12.22 -2.37 -3.69
N LYS A 64 13.40 -3.00 -3.82
CA LYS A 64 13.65 -4.42 -3.47
C LYS A 64 13.07 -4.66 -2.05
N VAL A 65 11.88 -5.22 -1.82
CA VAL A 65 11.33 -6.56 -2.13
C VAL A 65 9.88 -6.50 -2.69
N GLY A 66 9.41 -5.36 -3.21
CA GLY A 66 8.10 -5.28 -3.87
C GLY A 66 7.95 -4.06 -4.78
N LYS A 67 7.55 -4.26 -6.04
CA LYS A 67 7.14 -3.19 -6.97
C LYS A 67 5.66 -2.91 -6.76
N GLU A 68 5.33 -1.63 -6.61
CA GLU A 68 3.97 -1.20 -6.37
C GLU A 68 3.55 -0.15 -7.39
N ARG A 69 2.32 -0.29 -7.86
CA ARG A 69 1.65 0.67 -8.74
C ARG A 69 0.60 1.41 -7.93
N ILE A 70 0.63 2.73 -8.01
CA ILE A 70 -0.43 3.58 -7.47
C ILE A 70 -1.63 3.46 -8.42
N GLU A 71 -2.73 2.87 -7.97
CA GLU A 71 -3.97 2.74 -8.77
C GLU A 71 -4.93 3.90 -8.57
N ALA A 72 -4.95 4.48 -7.37
CA ALA A 72 -5.80 5.62 -7.05
C ALA A 72 -5.15 6.54 -6.02
N VAL A 73 -5.38 7.84 -6.19
CA VAL A 73 -5.09 8.88 -5.20
C VAL A 73 -6.29 9.80 -5.15
N ASP A 74 -6.89 9.95 -3.98
CA ASP A 74 -7.96 10.91 -3.72
C ASP A 74 -7.50 11.83 -2.59
N HIS A 75 -7.24 13.10 -2.93
CA HIS A 75 -6.76 14.09 -1.96
C HIS A 75 -7.88 14.62 -1.07
N GLU A 76 -9.15 14.55 -1.50
CA GLU A 76 -10.28 15.01 -0.69
C GLU A 76 -10.64 13.97 0.36
N LYS A 77 -10.58 12.69 -0.02
CA LYS A 77 -10.82 11.55 0.89
C LYS A 77 -9.57 11.09 1.65
N ASN A 78 -8.42 11.73 1.42
CA ASN A 78 -7.12 11.31 1.96
C ASN A 78 -6.84 9.82 1.72
N LEU A 79 -7.14 9.33 0.52
CA LEU A 79 -7.02 7.91 0.16
C LEU A 79 -5.90 7.70 -0.86
N ILE A 80 -5.15 6.63 -0.68
CA ILE A 80 -4.20 6.10 -1.66
C ILE A 80 -4.39 4.59 -1.77
N ALA A 81 -4.44 4.06 -3.00
CA ALA A 81 -4.53 2.63 -3.25
C ALA A 81 -3.30 2.14 -4.01
N LEU A 82 -2.61 1.17 -3.43
CA LEU A 82 -1.36 0.60 -3.94
C LEU A 82 -1.58 -0.86 -4.31
N ARG A 83 -1.32 -1.22 -5.58
CA ARG A 83 -1.30 -2.62 -6.03
C ARG A 83 0.13 -3.12 -6.08
N VAL A 84 0.38 -4.29 -5.50
CA VAL A 84 1.65 -4.98 -5.68
C VAL A 84 1.65 -5.63 -7.06
N VAL A 85 2.63 -5.28 -7.89
CA VAL A 85 2.75 -5.75 -9.28
C VAL A 85 3.95 -6.64 -9.53
N ASP A 86 4.90 -6.68 -8.58
CA ASP A 86 6.07 -7.57 -8.60
C ASP A 86 6.68 -7.62 -7.18
N GLY A 87 7.44 -8.65 -6.83
CA GLY A 87 8.07 -8.80 -5.52
C GLY A 87 8.21 -10.25 -5.09
N ASP A 88 9.44 -10.66 -4.76
CA ASP A 88 9.85 -12.05 -4.49
C ASP A 88 8.93 -12.82 -3.53
N THR A 89 8.29 -12.12 -2.58
CA THR A 89 7.45 -12.73 -1.55
C THR A 89 5.95 -12.72 -1.86
N TYR A 90 5.45 -11.79 -2.67
CA TYR A 90 4.01 -11.57 -2.83
C TYR A 90 3.43 -12.19 -4.11
N GLU A 91 4.16 -12.15 -5.22
CA GLU A 91 3.69 -12.73 -6.49
C GLU A 91 3.54 -14.26 -6.41
N SER A 92 4.40 -14.92 -5.63
CA SER A 92 4.36 -16.38 -5.46
C SER A 92 3.23 -16.86 -4.56
N VAL A 93 2.60 -15.96 -3.79
CA VAL A 93 1.58 -16.30 -2.78
C VAL A 93 0.19 -15.78 -3.16
N TYR A 94 0.09 -14.61 -3.82
CA TYR A 94 -1.19 -13.97 -4.13
C TYR A 94 -1.34 -13.64 -5.62
N LYS A 95 -2.48 -14.02 -6.21
CA LYS A 95 -2.85 -13.63 -7.59
C LYS A 95 -3.10 -12.13 -7.75
N SER A 96 -3.54 -11.47 -6.68
CA SER A 96 -3.84 -10.03 -6.64
C SER A 96 -3.76 -9.57 -5.19
N PHE A 97 -3.05 -8.48 -4.95
CA PHE A 97 -2.95 -7.87 -3.64
C PHE A 97 -3.05 -6.34 -3.77
N LEU A 98 -4.09 -5.79 -3.14
CA LEU A 98 -4.39 -4.36 -3.12
C LEU A 98 -4.33 -3.86 -1.68
N ARG A 99 -3.64 -2.75 -1.46
CA ARG A 99 -3.56 -2.08 -0.16
C ARG A 99 -4.16 -0.67 -0.27
N PRO A 100 -5.45 -0.49 0.05
CA PRO A 100 -6.00 0.82 0.30
C PRO A 100 -5.47 1.34 1.64
N ILE A 101 -5.16 2.63 1.69
CA ILE A 101 -4.84 3.32 2.92
C ILE A 101 -5.64 4.63 2.93
N ASP A 102 -6.49 4.79 3.94
CA ASP A 102 -7.21 6.02 4.24
C ASP A 102 -6.79 6.59 5.59
N TYR A 103 -7.02 7.88 5.77
CA TYR A 103 -6.72 8.58 7.02
C TYR A 103 -7.93 9.40 7.42
N LYS A 104 -8.47 9.08 8.60
CA LYS A 104 -9.54 9.85 9.25
C LYS A 104 -8.90 10.78 10.28
N GLN A 105 -9.41 12.01 10.37
CA GLN A 105 -9.11 12.93 11.47
C GLN A 105 -10.33 13.02 12.39
#